data_AF-A0A392TQ03-F1
#
_entry.id   AF-A0A392TQ03-F1
#
_cell.length_a   1.000
_cell.length_b   1.000
_cell.length_c   1.000
_cell.angle_alpha   90.00
_cell.angle_beta   90.00
_cell.angle_gamma   90.00
#
_symmetry.space_group_name_H-M   'P 1'
#
loop_
_entity.id
_entity.type
_entity.pdbx_description
1 polymer ?
#
loop_
_entity_poly.entity_id
_entity_poly.type
_entity_poly.pdbx_seq_one_letter_code
_entity_poly.pdbx_strand_id
1 'polypeptide(L)' 'MVALASSFKGIEAQRAFFVFGDSLVDNGNNNYLATTARADAPPYGIDYPTRRPTGRFSNGRNIPDFI' A
#
# COMPACT_ATOMS: atom_id res chain seq x y z
N MET A 1 32.36 -6.66 -36.00
CA MET A 1 30.96 -7.02 -35.73
C MET A 1 30.87 -7.33 -34.24
N VAL A 2 30.46 -6.36 -33.42
CA VAL A 2 30.33 -6.54 -31.97
C VAL A 2 28.90 -6.97 -31.69
N ALA A 3 28.72 -8.20 -31.19
CA ALA A 3 27.42 -8.67 -30.74
C ALA A 3 27.08 -8.00 -29.41
N LEU A 4 26.05 -7.16 -29.40
CA LEU A 4 25.47 -6.63 -28.17
C LEU A 4 24.63 -7.76 -27.56
N ALA A 5 25.16 -8.44 -26.53
CA ALA A 5 24.38 -9.40 -25.77
C ALA A 5 23.35 -8.64 -24.92
N SER A 6 22.08 -8.62 -25.33
CA SER A 6 20.99 -8.19 -24.44
C SER A 6 20.86 -9.21 -23.33
N SER A 7 21.20 -8.82 -22.10
CA SER A 7 20.99 -9.67 -20.94
C SER A 7 19.49 -9.86 -20.73
N PHE A 8 18.99 -11.07 -20.98
CA PHE A 8 17.63 -11.44 -20.63
C PHE A 8 17.54 -11.56 -19.11
N LYS A 9 17.08 -10.49 -18.46
CA LYS A 9 16.71 -10.53 -17.05
C LYS A 9 15.46 -11.42 -16.95
N GLY A 10 15.62 -12.65 -16.48
CA GLY A 10 14.49 -13.54 -16.22
C GLY A 10 13.44 -12.82 -15.38
N ILE A 11 12.16 -13.02 -15.71
CA ILE A 11 11.05 -12.53 -14.89
C ILE A 11 11.11 -13.35 -13.60
N GLU A 12 11.82 -12.82 -12.60
CA GLU A 12 11.75 -13.34 -11.24
C GLU A 12 10.28 -13.27 -10.83
N ALA A 13 9.70 -14.40 -10.41
CA ALA A 13 8.34 -14.43 -9.94
C ALA A 13 8.19 -13.42 -8.79
N GLN A 14 7.45 -12.34 -9.04
CA GLN A 14 7.22 -11.31 -8.03
C GLN A 14 6.56 -11.97 -6.82
N ARG A 15 7.18 -11.87 -5.64
CA ARG A 15 6.63 -12.44 -4.41
C ARG A 15 5.39 -11.63 -4.03
N ALA A 16 4.25 -12.31 -3.93
CA ALA A 16 3.02 -11.73 -3.43
C ALA A 16 2.84 -12.06 -1.95
N PHE A 17 2.35 -11.09 -1.18
CA PHE A 17 1.98 -11.26 0.21
C PHE A 17 0.47 -11.12 0.36
N PHE A 18 -0.14 -12.04 1.10
CA PHE A 18 -1.52 -11.94 1.55
C PHE A 18 -1.51 -11.44 2.99
N VAL A 19 -2.06 -10.26 3.20
CA VAL A 19 -2.01 -9.55 4.48
C VAL A 19 -3.39 -9.60 5.13
N PHE A 20 -3.46 -10.23 6.30
CA PHE A 20 -4.67 -10.36 7.09
C PHE A 20 -4.50 -9.61 8.40
N GLY A 21 -5.55 -8.93 8.87
CA GLY A 21 -5.52 -8.21 10.13
C GLY A 21 -6.66 -7.19 10.25
N ASP A 22 -6.42 -6.19 11.09
CA ASP A 22 -7.36 -5.10 11.37
C ASP A 22 -6.87 -3.77 10.76
N SER A 23 -7.36 -2.65 11.31
CA SER A 23 -6.91 -1.28 11.04
C SER A 23 -5.40 -1.08 10.86
N LEU A 24 -4.54 -1.83 11.58
CA LEU A 24 -3.09 -1.71 11.52
C LEU A 24 -2.49 -2.11 10.17
N VAL A 25 -3.25 -2.88 9.37
CA VAL A 25 -2.85 -3.34 8.04
C VAL A 25 -3.87 -2.96 6.97
N ASP A 26 -4.94 -2.26 7.32
CA ASP A 26 -5.95 -1.80 6.37
C ASP A 26 -5.43 -0.57 5.59
N ASN A 27 -5.52 -0.69 4.27
CA ASN A 27 -5.05 0.31 3.30
C ASN A 27 -6.22 0.93 2.52
N GLY A 28 -7.44 0.84 3.08
CA GLY A 28 -8.66 1.44 2.53
C GLY A 28 -9.70 0.43 2.11
N ASN A 29 -9.57 -0.84 2.50
CA ASN A 29 -10.56 -1.88 2.21
C ASN A 29 -11.92 -1.51 2.81
N ASN A 30 -11.93 -0.94 4.02
CA ASN A 30 -13.17 -0.54 4.67
C ASN A 30 -13.94 0.56 3.95
N ASN A 31 -13.31 1.33 3.05
CA ASN A 31 -13.98 2.35 2.26
C ASN A 31 -15.01 1.75 1.28
N TYR A 32 -14.96 0.43 1.06
CA TYR A 32 -15.87 -0.30 0.17
C TYR A 32 -16.93 -1.14 0.92
N LEU A 33 -16.94 -1.12 2.25
CA LEU A 33 -17.86 -1.91 3.09
C LEU A 33 -18.90 -1.01 3.73
N ALA A 34 -20.06 -1.54 4.15
CA ALA A 34 -21.06 -0.78 4.91
C ALA A 34 -20.67 -0.67 6.40
N THR A 35 -19.63 0.11 6.70
CA THR A 35 -19.09 0.31 8.06
C THR A 35 -18.86 1.79 8.36
N THR A 36 -18.82 2.14 9.65
CA THR A 36 -18.37 3.46 10.15
C THR A 36 -16.86 3.49 10.40
N ALA A 37 -16.20 2.34 10.49
CA ALA A 37 -14.76 2.24 10.68
C ALA A 37 -14.03 2.50 9.35
N ARG A 38 -13.91 3.77 8.96
CA ARG A 38 -13.25 4.20 7.73
C ARG A 38 -12.13 5.18 8.01
N ALA A 39 -11.10 5.12 7.19
CA ALA A 39 -9.96 6.05 7.21
C ALA A 39 -9.96 6.96 5.97
N ASP A 40 -11.16 7.41 5.56
CA ASP A 40 -11.43 8.30 4.42
C ASP A 40 -11.73 9.74 4.84
N ALA A 41 -11.51 10.09 6.11
CA ALA A 41 -11.70 11.42 6.67
C ALA A 41 -10.52 11.84 7.58
N PRO A 42 -10.37 13.13 7.91
CA PRO A 42 -9.40 13.58 8.92
C PRO A 42 -9.64 12.87 10.28
N PRO A 43 -8.58 12.58 11.06
CA PRO A 43 -7.21 13.08 10.92
C PRO A 43 -6.31 12.26 10.00
N TYR A 44 -6.79 11.16 9.41
CA TYR A 44 -5.94 10.22 8.68
C TYR A 44 -5.26 10.89 7.47
N GLY A 45 -3.95 10.68 7.35
CA GLY A 45 -3.15 11.28 6.28
C GLY A 45 -2.86 12.77 6.42
N ILE A 46 -3.11 13.40 7.59
CA ILE A 46 -2.86 14.85 7.77
C ILE A 46 -1.37 15.22 7.64
N ASP A 47 -0.46 14.31 7.98
CA ASP A 47 0.99 14.55 7.87
C ASP A 47 1.55 14.21 6.48
N TYR A 48 0.74 13.68 5.55
CA TYR A 48 1.17 13.46 4.17
C TYR A 48 1.31 14.80 3.43
N PRO A 49 2.19 14.90 2.41
CA PRO A 49 2.29 16.11 1.58
C PRO A 49 0.96 16.53 0.94
N THR A 50 0.08 15.57 0.66
CA THR A 50 -1.26 15.82 0.09
C THR A 50 -2.27 16.30 1.13
N ARG A 51 -2.04 16.06 2.43
CA ARG A 51 -2.99 16.27 3.53
C ARG A 51 -4.38 15.66 3.28
N ARG A 52 -4.42 14.57 2.53
CA ARG A 52 -5.66 13.85 2.17
C ARG A 52 -5.69 12.50 2.87
N PRO A 53 -6.89 12.03 3.27
CA PRO A 53 -7.06 10.66 3.74
C PRO A 53 -6.53 9.65 2.74
N THR A 54 -5.78 8.68 3.26
CA THR A 54 -5.10 7.65 2.45
C THR A 54 -5.80 6.30 2.48
N GLY A 55 -6.86 6.15 3.29
CA GLY A 55 -7.48 4.86 3.59
C GLY A 55 -6.77 4.08 4.70
N ARG A 56 -5.68 4.62 5.27
CA ARG A 56 -4.94 3.99 6.38
C ARG A 56 -5.32 4.65 7.70
N PHE A 57 -5.47 3.85 8.74
CA PHE A 57 -5.73 4.32 10.10
C PHE A 57 -4.47 4.95 10.76
N SER A 58 -3.74 5.76 10.02
CA SER A 58 -2.51 6.42 10.47
C SER A 58 -2.22 7.68 9.64
N ASN A 59 -1.20 8.43 10.05
CA ASN A 59 -0.62 9.53 9.28
C ASN A 59 0.57 9.09 8.43
N GLY A 60 0.79 7.78 8.29
CA GLY A 60 1.95 7.22 7.63
C GLY A 60 1.64 5.92 6.89
N ARG A 61 2.71 5.20 6.57
CA ARG A 61 2.66 3.86 6.01
C ARG A 61 2.34 2.85 7.11
N ASN A 62 1.64 1.78 6.74
CA ASN A 62 1.43 0.65 7.63
C ASN A 62 2.60 -0.35 7.48
N ILE A 63 2.72 -1.27 8.44
CA ILE A 63 3.77 -2.31 8.43
C ILE A 63 3.89 -3.04 7.07
N PRO A 64 2.78 -3.40 6.38
CA PRO A 64 2.86 -4.08 5.09
C PRO A 64 3.51 -3.27 3.96
N ASP A 65 3.67 -1.95 4.10
CA ASP A 65 4.31 -1.13 3.06
C ASP A 65 5.84 -1.13 3.14
N PHE A 66 6.39 -1.76 4.18
CA PHE A 66 7.83 -1.83 4.43
C PHE A 66 8.42 -3.23 4.16
N ILE A 67 7.57 -4.20 3.82
CA ILE A 67 7.95 -5.59 3.50
C ILE A 67 7.78 -5.87 2.00
#